data_AF-K5CRA7-F1
#
_entry.id   AF-K5CRA7-F1
#
_cell.length_a   1.000
_cell.length_b   1.000
_cell.length_c   1.000
_cell.angle_alpha   90.00
_cell.angle_beta   90.00
_cell.angle_gamma   90.00
#
_symmetry.space_group_name_H-M   'P 1'
#
loop_
_entity.id
_entity.type
_entity.pdbx_description
1 polymer ?
#
loop_
_entity_poly.entity_id
_entity_poly.type
_entity_poly.pdbx_seq_one_letter_code
_entity_poly.pdbx_strand_id
1 'polypeptide(L)'
;MRKIRTCKGGRMNTGSSACKIDWKKVKGAIMAEHGVKLPADITSEKLLELCHADRPDRIYPIFPFLEYASNGGDPQVNATGYGASEYNGLNALTDTFTLKSFDEVLNAQLLKCANKGWDVYFWNQDNTLIGFNDGTDVLAGISMSSVYPTVTRFPTSGAKSTMTVSFAHEDAEESLLNFDYVQLDFNPKNFLMGLVDVVFEKTEAENAYKIIEKIGGYDRTEEFGSLIADGAAEVMNNTTSASYADGVITIVPKAGAVPSLKSPSVLFEKGIRGIEQVA
;
A
#
# COMPACT_ATOMS: atom_id res chain seq x y z
N MET A 1 23.68 -7.56 10.87
CA MET A 1 24.46 -6.42 10.38
C MET A 1 23.62 -5.62 9.39
N ARG A 2 23.41 -4.33 9.65
CA ARG A 2 22.77 -3.37 8.73
C ARG A 2 23.41 -3.44 7.34
N LYS A 3 22.58 -3.45 6.29
CA LYS A 3 23.05 -3.47 4.90
C LYS A 3 23.81 -2.17 4.57
N ILE A 4 25.09 -2.29 4.21
CA ILE A 4 25.92 -1.16 3.82
C ILE A 4 25.54 -0.72 2.39
N ARG A 5 25.12 0.54 2.22
CA ARG A 5 24.74 1.09 0.93
C ARG A 5 25.96 1.43 0.06
N THR A 6 25.86 1.14 -1.23
CA THR A 6 26.69 1.75 -2.27
C THR A 6 25.85 2.71 -3.11
N CYS A 7 26.33 3.95 -3.25
CA CYS A 7 25.67 4.98 -4.05
C CYS A 7 25.82 4.71 -5.54
N LYS A 8 24.72 4.73 -6.31
CA LYS A 8 24.74 4.63 -7.79
C LYS A 8 25.05 5.97 -8.50
N GLY A 9 25.24 7.07 -7.75
CA GLY A 9 25.45 8.43 -8.27
C GLY A 9 26.86 9.01 -8.04
N GLY A 10 27.16 10.12 -8.74
CA GLY A 10 28.49 10.76 -8.81
C GLY A 10 29.04 11.24 -7.46
N ARG A 11 30.31 10.89 -7.21
CA ARG A 11 31.05 11.25 -5.99
C ARG A 11 31.44 12.73 -6.04
N MET A 12 30.91 13.55 -5.13
CA MET A 12 31.38 14.92 -4.92
C MET A 12 31.54 15.18 -3.42
N ASN A 13 32.72 15.64 -3.01
CA ASN A 13 33.13 15.72 -1.60
C ASN A 13 33.11 17.16 -1.09
N THR A 14 31.93 17.74 -0.91
CA THR A 14 31.75 19.09 -0.30
C THR A 14 31.00 19.04 1.04
N GLY A 15 31.03 17.90 1.73
CA GLY A 15 30.50 17.77 3.10
C GLY A 15 29.02 17.40 3.20
N SER A 16 28.45 16.81 2.15
CA SER A 16 27.06 16.34 2.17
C SER A 16 26.97 14.89 1.70
N SER A 17 25.98 14.11 2.18
CA SER A 17 25.86 12.69 1.83
C SER A 17 25.84 12.50 0.31
N ALA A 18 26.65 11.56 -0.18
CA ALA A 18 26.78 11.26 -1.61
C ALA A 18 25.47 10.75 -2.24
N CYS A 19 24.50 10.26 -1.43
CA CYS A 19 23.12 10.14 -1.90
C CYS A 19 22.16 10.66 -0.84
N LYS A 20 21.80 11.95 -1.01
CA LYS A 20 20.67 12.57 -0.35
C LYS A 20 19.36 12.05 -0.95
N ILE A 21 18.33 11.96 -0.11
CA ILE A 21 16.96 11.76 -0.57
C ILE A 21 16.47 13.09 -1.12
N ASP A 22 16.03 13.08 -2.37
CA ASP A 22 15.22 14.15 -2.94
C ASP A 22 13.76 13.72 -2.83
N TRP A 23 13.01 14.32 -1.90
CA TRP A 23 11.60 14.01 -1.68
C TRP A 23 10.74 14.25 -2.93
N LYS A 24 11.17 15.13 -3.85
CA LYS A 24 10.52 15.32 -5.16
C LYS A 24 10.67 14.11 -6.09
N LYS A 25 11.60 13.20 -5.78
CA LYS A 25 11.81 11.95 -6.53
C LYS A 25 11.09 10.76 -5.92
N VAL A 26 10.37 10.92 -4.82
CA VAL A 26 9.53 9.84 -4.26
C VAL A 26 8.41 9.54 -5.26
N LYS A 27 8.17 8.25 -5.53
CA LYS A 27 7.24 7.77 -6.56
C LYS A 27 6.11 6.91 -6.01
N GLY A 28 6.24 6.43 -4.78
CA GLY A 28 5.17 5.72 -4.10
C GLY A 28 5.50 5.43 -2.65
N ALA A 29 4.51 4.87 -1.97
CA ALA A 29 4.60 4.38 -0.61
C ALA A 29 4.14 2.91 -0.53
N ILE A 30 4.61 2.22 0.51
CA ILE A 30 4.18 0.90 0.93
C ILE A 30 3.73 1.05 2.37
N MET A 31 2.46 0.79 2.68
CA MET A 31 1.96 0.75 4.04
C MET A 31 2.00 -0.70 4.56
N ALA A 32 2.38 -0.87 5.82
CA ALA A 32 2.31 -2.12 6.56
C ALA A 32 1.53 -1.90 7.85
N GLU A 33 0.91 -2.95 8.39
CA GLU A 33 0.28 -2.84 9.71
C GLU A 33 1.31 -2.38 10.76
N HIS A 34 0.87 -1.50 11.67
CA HIS A 34 1.77 -0.90 12.65
C HIS A 34 2.52 -1.97 13.47
N GLY A 35 3.85 -1.84 13.54
CA GLY A 35 4.75 -2.81 14.16
C GLY A 35 5.22 -3.96 13.25
N VAL A 36 4.68 -4.08 12.04
CA VAL A 36 5.09 -5.10 11.06
C VAL A 36 6.18 -4.56 10.15
N LYS A 37 7.37 -5.18 10.19
CA LYS A 37 8.50 -4.79 9.35
C LYS A 37 8.53 -5.54 8.03
N LEU A 38 9.04 -4.88 6.99
CA LEU A 38 9.42 -5.58 5.77
C LEU A 38 10.59 -6.55 6.05
N PRO A 39 10.64 -7.72 5.39
CA PRO A 39 11.76 -8.63 5.54
C PRO A 39 13.10 -7.97 5.19
N ALA A 40 14.19 -8.37 5.85
CA ALA A 40 15.51 -7.79 5.57
C ALA A 40 15.97 -8.02 4.11
N ASP A 41 15.61 -9.17 3.55
CA ASP A 41 15.91 -9.59 2.18
C ASP A 41 14.71 -9.38 1.27
N ILE A 42 14.38 -8.11 1.01
CA ILE A 42 13.32 -7.74 0.07
C ILE A 42 13.78 -8.09 -1.35
N THR A 43 13.09 -9.06 -1.97
CA THR A 43 13.17 -9.35 -3.41
C THR A 43 11.93 -8.86 -4.14
N SER A 44 11.99 -8.82 -5.47
CA SER A 44 10.86 -8.49 -6.34
C SER A 44 9.66 -9.41 -6.10
N GLU A 45 9.89 -10.71 -6.01
CA GLU A 45 8.84 -11.72 -5.82
C GLU A 45 8.24 -11.61 -4.42
N LYS A 46 9.08 -11.33 -3.42
CA LYS A 46 8.60 -11.20 -2.03
C LYS A 46 7.68 -10.01 -1.84
N LEU A 47 7.92 -8.88 -2.53
CA LEU A 47 6.98 -7.75 -2.48
C LEU A 47 5.61 -8.11 -3.04
N LEU A 48 5.57 -8.81 -4.17
CA LEU A 48 4.31 -9.24 -4.77
C LEU A 48 3.58 -10.24 -3.85
N GLU A 49 4.30 -11.18 -3.25
CA GLU A 49 3.77 -12.12 -2.27
C GLU A 49 3.17 -11.38 -1.05
N LEU A 50 3.90 -10.41 -0.49
CA LEU A 50 3.44 -9.61 0.65
C LEU A 50 2.18 -8.78 0.33
N CYS A 51 1.99 -8.34 -0.91
CA CYS A 51 0.73 -7.69 -1.30
C CYS A 51 -0.49 -8.63 -1.20
N HIS A 52 -0.27 -9.95 -1.29
CA HIS A 52 -1.30 -10.99 -1.24
C HIS A 52 -1.29 -11.77 0.08
N ALA A 53 -0.37 -11.45 1.00
CA ALA A 53 -0.28 -12.15 2.26
C ALA A 53 -1.55 -11.98 3.10
N ASP A 54 -1.76 -12.89 4.03
CA ASP A 54 -2.79 -12.71 5.05
C ASP A 54 -2.38 -11.61 6.03
N ARG A 55 -3.38 -10.97 6.65
CA ARG A 55 -3.11 -9.99 7.70
C ARG A 55 -2.56 -10.73 8.93
N PRO A 56 -1.55 -10.18 9.63
CA PRO A 56 -1.07 -8.80 9.56
C PRO A 56 0.08 -8.55 8.57
N ASP A 57 0.63 -9.57 7.92
CA ASP A 57 1.85 -9.48 7.10
C ASP A 57 1.64 -8.78 5.75
N ARG A 58 0.40 -8.43 5.42
CA ARG A 58 0.04 -7.80 4.15
C ARG A 58 0.57 -6.37 4.05
N ILE A 59 1.10 -6.03 2.88
CA ILE A 59 1.49 -4.67 2.53
C ILE A 59 0.54 -4.02 1.51
N TYR A 60 0.36 -2.72 1.61
CA TYR A 60 -0.60 -1.95 0.83
C TYR A 60 0.14 -0.84 0.05
N PRO A 61 0.36 -1.02 -1.27
CA PRO A 61 1.08 -0.03 -2.05
C PRO A 61 0.19 1.15 -2.47
N ILE A 62 0.74 2.37 -2.43
CA ILE A 62 0.12 3.60 -2.94
C ILE A 62 1.07 4.27 -3.92
N PHE A 63 0.69 4.30 -5.20
CA PHE A 63 1.48 4.91 -6.27
C PHE A 63 0.59 5.10 -7.52
N PRO A 64 1.01 5.91 -8.52
CA PRO A 64 2.20 6.75 -8.57
C PRO A 64 1.97 8.16 -7.98
N PHE A 65 2.94 8.62 -7.20
CA PHE A 65 3.03 10.01 -6.74
C PHE A 65 3.62 10.91 -7.83
N LEU A 66 3.05 12.11 -7.94
CA LEU A 66 3.48 13.16 -8.87
C LEU A 66 4.19 14.31 -8.16
N GLU A 67 3.59 14.78 -7.07
CA GLU A 67 4.03 15.98 -6.36
C GLU A 67 4.08 15.68 -4.87
N TYR A 68 4.91 16.44 -4.17
CA TYR A 68 5.12 16.36 -2.74
C TYR A 68 4.95 17.75 -2.13
N ALA A 69 4.24 17.81 -1.01
CA ALA A 69 4.10 18.98 -0.17
C ALA A 69 4.17 18.56 1.30
N SER A 70 5.08 19.17 2.07
CA SER A 70 5.16 19.02 3.52
C SER A 70 4.32 20.09 4.22
N ASN A 71 3.72 19.73 5.35
CA ASN A 71 3.07 20.68 6.25
C ASN A 71 3.50 20.42 7.70
N GLY A 72 3.87 21.47 8.43
CA GLY A 72 4.41 21.38 9.78
C GLY A 72 5.83 20.81 9.85
N GLY A 73 6.21 20.28 11.02
CA GLY A 73 7.60 19.99 11.40
C GLY A 73 8.40 21.20 11.88
N ASP A 74 7.75 22.31 12.22
CA ASP A 74 8.41 23.53 12.70
C ASP A 74 8.71 23.45 14.21
N PRO A 75 9.87 23.97 14.66
CA PRO A 75 10.22 24.02 16.08
C PRO A 75 9.27 24.94 16.85
N GLN A 76 8.75 24.42 17.96
CA GLN A 76 8.04 25.19 18.96
C GLN A 76 9.03 25.68 20.02
N VAL A 77 9.09 27.00 20.19
CA VAL A 77 9.92 27.64 21.21
C VAL A 77 9.06 28.51 22.11
N ASN A 78 9.20 28.34 23.42
CA ASN A 78 8.45 29.12 24.42
C ASN A 78 9.42 29.66 25.48
N ALA A 79 9.11 30.83 26.06
CA ALA A 79 9.88 31.38 27.17
C ALA A 79 9.26 30.94 28.50
N THR A 80 10.04 30.29 29.36
CA THR A 80 9.60 29.96 30.73
C THR A 80 10.00 31.12 31.66
N GLY A 81 9.03 31.99 31.98
CA GLY A 81 9.27 33.19 32.80
C GLY A 81 9.98 34.32 32.03
N TYR A 82 11.00 34.94 32.63
CA TYR A 82 11.81 36.01 32.00
C TYR A 82 13.07 35.47 31.28
N GLY A 83 13.20 34.15 31.14
CA GLY A 83 14.34 33.49 30.50
C GLY A 83 14.31 33.54 28.96
N ALA A 84 15.39 33.06 28.35
CA ALA A 84 15.45 32.85 26.90
C ALA A 84 14.42 31.80 26.45
N SER A 85 14.01 31.84 25.19
CA SER A 85 13.13 30.81 24.62
C SER A 85 13.86 29.46 24.57
N GLU A 86 13.18 28.42 25.02
CA GLU A 86 13.67 27.04 25.03
C GLU A 86 12.91 26.20 23.98
N TYR A 87 13.61 25.25 23.36
CA TYR A 87 13.02 24.29 22.42
C TYR A 87 12.10 23.33 23.16
N ASN A 88 10.87 23.16 22.65
CA ASN A 88 9.80 22.38 23.28
C ASN A 88 9.26 21.25 22.38
N GLY A 89 9.98 20.91 21.30
CA GLY A 89 9.56 19.91 20.32
C GLY A 89 9.18 20.52 18.97
N LEU A 90 8.75 19.66 18.05
CA LEU A 90 8.20 20.05 16.75
C LEU A 90 6.67 20.03 16.77
N ASN A 91 6.05 20.88 15.97
CA ASN A 91 4.62 20.74 15.67
C ASN A 91 4.37 19.50 14.78
N ALA A 92 3.09 19.10 14.66
CA ALA A 92 2.71 17.93 13.87
C ALA A 92 3.21 18.04 12.42
N LEU A 93 3.88 16.98 11.95
CA LEU A 93 4.37 16.87 10.58
C LEU A 93 3.39 16.03 9.75
N THR A 94 3.08 16.49 8.54
CA THR A 94 2.28 15.75 7.56
C THR A 94 2.90 15.87 6.17
N ASP A 95 3.24 14.73 5.60
CA ASP A 95 3.71 14.61 4.23
C ASP A 95 2.53 14.33 3.29
N THR A 96 2.32 15.19 2.30
CA THR A 96 1.20 15.08 1.35
C THR A 96 1.72 14.81 -0.06
N PHE A 97 1.18 13.78 -0.70
CA PHE A 97 1.53 13.43 -2.07
C PHE A 97 0.32 13.49 -3.00
N THR A 98 0.49 14.13 -4.16
CA THR A 98 -0.53 14.15 -5.22
C THR A 98 -0.44 12.89 -6.07
N LEU A 99 -1.55 12.19 -6.24
CA LEU A 99 -1.66 11.03 -7.13
C LEU A 99 -1.91 11.45 -8.59
N LYS A 100 -1.50 10.59 -9.52
CA LYS A 100 -1.68 10.85 -10.98
C LYS A 100 -3.14 10.99 -11.39
N SER A 101 -4.02 10.24 -10.74
CA SER A 101 -5.46 10.23 -11.01
C SER A 101 -6.20 10.04 -9.71
N PHE A 102 -7.43 10.53 -9.68
CA PHE A 102 -8.40 10.15 -8.66
C PHE A 102 -8.81 8.70 -8.89
N ASP A 103 -8.79 7.90 -7.82
CA ASP A 103 -9.23 6.51 -7.79
C ASP A 103 -10.25 6.37 -6.66
N GLU A 104 -11.50 6.09 -7.04
CA GLU A 104 -12.64 5.98 -6.12
C GLU A 104 -12.49 4.82 -5.14
N VAL A 105 -11.90 3.71 -5.58
CA VAL A 105 -11.71 2.49 -4.79
C VAL A 105 -10.66 2.76 -3.73
N LEU A 106 -9.50 3.27 -4.13
CA LEU A 106 -8.42 3.63 -3.21
C LEU A 106 -8.88 4.69 -2.20
N ASN A 107 -9.61 5.72 -2.66
CA ASN A 107 -10.17 6.73 -1.77
C ASN A 107 -11.09 6.11 -0.71
N ALA A 108 -11.99 5.20 -1.10
CA ALA A 108 -12.87 4.54 -0.15
C ALA A 108 -12.10 3.70 0.89
N GLN A 109 -11.06 2.97 0.47
CA GLN A 109 -10.26 2.16 1.39
C GLN A 109 -9.45 3.01 2.37
N LEU A 110 -8.82 4.08 1.90
CA LEU A 110 -8.08 4.99 2.78
C LEU A 110 -9.01 5.68 3.79
N LEU A 111 -10.24 6.06 3.40
CA LEU A 111 -11.23 6.63 4.34
C LEU A 111 -11.67 5.63 5.41
N LYS A 112 -11.86 4.35 5.09
CA LYS A 112 -12.18 3.31 6.08
C LYS A 112 -11.08 3.12 7.12
N CYS A 113 -9.83 3.43 6.75
CA CYS A 113 -8.64 3.21 7.58
C CYS A 113 -7.99 4.50 8.07
N ALA A 114 -8.62 5.66 7.89
CA ALA A 114 -8.02 6.96 8.17
C ALA A 114 -7.60 7.13 9.64
N ASN A 115 -8.35 6.52 10.58
CA ASN A 115 -8.05 6.62 12.01
C ASN A 115 -7.21 5.46 12.56
N LYS A 116 -6.58 4.66 11.68
CA LYS A 116 -5.67 3.57 12.05
C LYS A 116 -4.22 4.03 11.86
N GLY A 117 -3.35 3.65 12.79
CA GLY A 117 -1.91 3.83 12.65
C GLY A 117 -1.29 2.84 11.66
N TRP A 118 -0.25 3.28 10.95
CA TRP A 118 0.41 2.51 9.90
C TRP A 118 1.91 2.75 9.90
N ASP A 119 2.68 1.73 9.52
CA ASP A 119 4.12 1.90 9.27
C ASP A 119 4.34 2.03 7.78
N VAL A 120 5.00 3.12 7.36
CA VAL A 120 5.08 3.49 5.93
C VAL A 120 6.52 3.52 5.45
N TYR A 121 6.75 2.89 4.29
CA TYR A 121 8.00 2.96 3.56
C TYR A 121 7.80 3.73 2.28
N PHE A 122 8.61 4.75 2.03
CA PHE A 122 8.60 5.46 0.75
C PHE A 122 9.62 4.85 -0.21
N TRP A 123 9.40 4.95 -1.51
CA TRP A 123 10.41 4.61 -2.49
C TRP A 123 10.56 5.69 -3.56
N ASN A 124 11.79 5.91 -4.00
CA ASN A 124 12.12 6.94 -4.99
C ASN A 124 12.41 6.37 -6.38
N GLN A 125 12.58 7.26 -7.36
CA GLN A 125 12.90 6.92 -8.75
C GLN A 125 14.22 6.13 -8.92
N ASP A 126 15.13 6.23 -7.94
CA ASP A 126 16.41 5.54 -7.94
C ASP A 126 16.32 4.16 -7.23
N ASN A 127 15.10 3.66 -7.01
CA ASN A 127 14.80 2.39 -6.32
C ASN A 127 15.35 2.34 -4.89
N THR A 128 15.42 3.48 -4.21
CA THR A 128 15.76 3.53 -2.78
C THR A 128 14.49 3.42 -1.97
N LEU A 129 14.41 2.42 -1.10
CA LEU A 129 13.41 2.30 -0.05
C LEU A 129 13.82 3.16 1.15
N ILE A 130 12.88 3.89 1.73
CA ILE A 130 13.08 4.89 2.77
C ILE A 130 12.20 4.50 3.96
N GLY A 131 12.77 4.50 5.16
CA GLY A 131 12.14 4.10 6.40
C GLY A 131 12.88 4.67 7.60
N PHE A 132 12.85 3.96 8.73
CA PHE A 132 13.59 4.29 9.95
C PHE A 132 14.69 3.29 10.29
N ASN A 133 15.72 3.80 10.94
CA ASN A 133 16.62 3.03 11.77
C ASN A 133 16.15 3.09 13.22
N ASP A 134 15.45 2.06 13.66
CA ASP A 134 14.96 1.92 15.04
C ASP A 134 15.96 1.20 15.96
N GLY A 135 17.23 1.15 15.56
CA GLY A 135 18.30 0.48 16.30
C GLY A 135 18.43 -1.01 16.00
N THR A 136 17.58 -1.58 15.11
CA THR A 136 17.77 -2.94 14.61
C THR A 136 18.52 -2.97 13.28
N ASP A 137 18.90 -4.17 12.83
CA ASP A 137 19.56 -4.38 11.53
C ASP A 137 18.59 -4.30 10.33
N VAL A 138 17.28 -4.15 10.57
CA VAL A 138 16.22 -4.19 9.55
C VAL A 138 15.57 -2.82 9.48
N LEU A 139 15.41 -2.30 8.27
CA LEU A 139 14.73 -1.04 8.02
C LEU A 139 13.30 -1.13 8.56
N ALA A 140 12.95 -0.27 9.52
CA ALA A 140 11.60 -0.12 10.04
C ALA A 140 10.79 0.85 9.16
N GLY A 141 9.46 0.78 9.23
CA GLY A 141 8.61 1.76 8.58
C GLY A 141 8.57 3.05 9.40
N ILE A 142 8.20 4.14 8.75
CA ILE A 142 7.96 5.43 9.40
C ILE A 142 6.56 5.34 10.03
N SER A 143 6.48 5.48 11.35
CA SER A 143 5.23 5.39 12.08
C SER A 143 4.32 6.58 11.76
N MET A 144 3.14 6.27 11.22
CA MET A 144 2.09 7.24 10.91
C MET A 144 0.93 7.06 11.87
N SER A 145 0.48 8.16 12.47
CA SER A 145 -0.75 8.19 13.26
C SER A 145 -1.99 8.04 12.38
N SER A 146 -1.92 8.52 11.14
CA SER A 146 -3.03 8.48 10.19
C SER A 146 -2.54 8.57 8.74
N VAL A 147 -3.20 7.82 7.86
CA VAL A 147 -3.05 7.96 6.40
C VAL A 147 -4.42 8.17 5.79
N TYR A 148 -4.64 9.32 5.15
CA TYR A 148 -5.97 9.70 4.66
C TYR A 148 -5.92 10.38 3.30
N PRO A 149 -6.98 10.25 2.48
CA PRO A 149 -7.05 10.91 1.20
C PRO A 149 -7.70 12.29 1.33
N THR A 150 -7.29 13.23 0.48
CA THR A 150 -8.06 14.46 0.22
C THR A 150 -8.40 14.52 -1.25
N VAL A 151 -9.68 14.72 -1.57
CA VAL A 151 -10.18 14.68 -2.94
C VAL A 151 -10.79 16.01 -3.33
N THR A 152 -10.52 16.44 -4.57
CA THR A 152 -11.25 17.54 -5.21
C THR A 152 -11.93 16.98 -6.45
N ARG A 153 -13.24 16.75 -6.34
CA ARG A 153 -14.07 16.23 -7.43
C ARG A 153 -14.41 17.38 -8.37
N PHE A 154 -13.71 17.50 -9.50
CA PHE A 154 -13.90 18.50 -10.56
C PHE A 154 -14.08 19.93 -10.03
N PRO A 155 -12.97 20.63 -9.66
CA PRO A 155 -13.08 21.96 -9.08
C PRO A 155 -13.73 22.98 -10.04
N THR A 156 -13.64 22.74 -11.35
CA THR A 156 -14.35 23.47 -12.41
C THR A 156 -14.63 22.54 -13.60
N SER A 157 -15.51 22.94 -14.52
CA SER A 157 -15.89 22.16 -15.72
C SER A 157 -14.74 21.83 -16.69
N GLY A 158 -13.56 22.44 -16.51
CA GLY A 158 -12.35 22.19 -17.31
C GLY A 158 -11.16 21.62 -16.53
N ALA A 159 -11.28 21.43 -15.22
CA ALA A 159 -10.19 20.95 -14.38
C ALA A 159 -10.35 19.46 -14.06
N LYS A 160 -9.24 18.71 -14.13
CA LYS A 160 -9.22 17.29 -13.77
C LYS A 160 -9.50 17.13 -12.27
N SER A 161 -10.15 16.02 -11.91
CA SER A 161 -10.21 15.59 -10.52
C SER A 161 -8.79 15.32 -10.00
N THR A 162 -8.56 15.68 -8.75
CA THR A 162 -7.28 15.45 -8.07
C THR A 162 -7.51 14.70 -6.77
N MET A 163 -6.53 13.88 -6.42
CA MET A 163 -6.47 13.17 -5.16
C MET A 163 -5.07 13.33 -4.59
N THR A 164 -5.01 13.69 -3.32
CA THR A 164 -3.79 13.63 -2.53
C THR A 164 -3.95 12.58 -1.44
N VAL A 165 -2.83 12.03 -0.99
CA VAL A 165 -2.75 11.18 0.20
C VAL A 165 -1.83 11.86 1.19
N SER A 166 -2.32 12.03 2.41
CA SER A 166 -1.61 12.66 3.51
C SER A 166 -1.16 11.60 4.51
N PHE A 167 0.11 11.66 4.90
CA PHE A 167 0.76 10.80 5.86
C PHE A 167 1.08 11.63 7.09
N ALA A 168 0.26 11.50 8.14
CA ALA A 168 0.46 12.21 9.39
C ALA A 168 1.39 11.40 10.28
N HIS A 169 2.55 11.97 10.59
CA HIS A 169 3.57 11.30 11.40
C HIS A 169 3.06 11.11 12.83
N GLU A 170 3.42 10.00 13.46
CA GLU A 170 3.12 9.78 14.88
C GLU A 170 3.98 10.71 15.76
N ASP A 171 5.27 10.77 15.48
CA ASP A 171 6.23 11.69 16.10
C ASP A 171 7.05 12.40 15.00
N ALA A 172 6.93 13.72 14.93
CA ALA A 172 7.63 14.53 13.94
C ALA A 172 9.14 14.59 14.19
N GLU A 173 9.58 14.61 15.45
CA GLU A 173 11.01 14.71 15.80
C GLU A 173 11.71 13.38 15.56
N GLU A 174 11.11 12.28 16.00
CA GLU A 174 11.60 10.94 15.68
C GLU A 174 11.73 10.76 14.16
N SER A 175 10.73 11.24 13.42
CA SER A 175 10.71 11.14 11.97
C SER A 175 11.90 11.82 11.31
N LEU A 176 12.27 13.01 11.76
CA LEU A 176 13.40 13.74 11.20
C LEU A 176 14.76 13.18 11.65
N LEU A 177 14.83 12.58 12.85
CA LEU A 177 16.08 12.08 13.44
C LEU A 177 16.49 10.69 12.93
N ASN A 178 15.51 9.80 12.70
CA ASN A 178 15.78 8.38 12.50
C ASN A 178 15.69 7.90 11.04
N PHE A 179 15.60 8.81 10.06
CA PHE A 179 15.53 8.44 8.65
C PHE A 179 16.68 7.52 8.22
N ASP A 180 16.31 6.43 7.56
CA ASP A 180 17.24 5.48 6.95
C ASP A 180 16.72 4.97 5.61
N TYR A 181 17.57 4.28 4.87
CA TYR A 181 17.31 3.87 3.50
C TYR A 181 18.05 2.59 3.11
N VAL A 182 17.39 1.81 2.25
CA VAL A 182 17.92 0.60 1.62
C VAL A 182 17.84 0.74 0.11
N GLN A 183 18.95 0.45 -0.58
CA GLN A 183 18.98 0.43 -2.04
C GLN A 183 18.43 -0.91 -2.55
N LEU A 184 17.40 -0.86 -3.38
CA LEU A 184 16.89 -2.02 -4.10
C LEU A 184 17.59 -2.16 -5.46
N ASP A 185 17.73 -3.38 -5.93
CA ASP A 185 18.26 -3.76 -7.24
C ASP A 185 17.19 -3.81 -8.34
N PHE A 186 15.91 -3.86 -7.97
CA PHE A 186 14.75 -3.81 -8.86
C PHE A 186 13.91 -2.54 -8.66
N ASN A 187 12.97 -2.25 -9.58
CA ASN A 187 12.00 -1.17 -9.43
C ASN A 187 10.71 -1.68 -8.75
N PRO A 188 10.36 -1.21 -7.53
CA PRO A 188 9.18 -1.68 -6.79
C PRO A 188 7.87 -1.59 -7.58
N LYS A 189 7.73 -0.57 -8.42
CA LYS A 189 6.52 -0.34 -9.24
C LYS A 189 6.11 -1.56 -10.07
N ASN A 190 7.08 -2.38 -10.50
CA ASN A 190 6.82 -3.50 -11.38
C ASN A 190 6.26 -4.72 -10.64
N PHE A 191 6.28 -4.73 -9.30
CA PHE A 191 5.92 -5.89 -8.48
C PHE A 191 4.86 -5.57 -7.42
N LEU A 192 4.74 -4.31 -7.01
CA LEU A 192 3.70 -3.88 -6.10
C LEU A 192 2.33 -3.91 -6.79
N MET A 193 1.41 -4.71 -6.27
CA MET A 193 0.06 -4.83 -6.80
C MET A 193 -0.95 -4.95 -5.66
N GLY A 194 -1.73 -3.89 -5.44
CA GLY A 194 -2.80 -3.89 -4.44
C GLY A 194 -3.94 -4.85 -4.79
N LEU A 195 -4.71 -5.23 -3.77
CA LEU A 195 -5.91 -6.05 -3.93
C LEU A 195 -7.14 -5.15 -4.15
N VAL A 196 -8.06 -5.61 -4.99
CA VAL A 196 -9.38 -5.01 -5.18
C VAL A 196 -10.43 -5.86 -4.47
N ASP A 197 -11.30 -5.22 -3.69
CA ASP A 197 -12.43 -5.87 -3.04
C ASP A 197 -13.44 -6.37 -4.09
N VAL A 198 -13.70 -7.68 -4.11
CA VAL A 198 -14.69 -8.31 -4.98
C VAL A 198 -15.77 -9.04 -4.18
N VAL A 199 -16.93 -9.22 -4.79
CA VAL A 199 -18.01 -10.08 -4.32
C VAL A 199 -18.12 -11.25 -5.28
N PHE A 200 -18.19 -12.45 -4.70
CA PHE A 200 -18.53 -13.64 -5.45
C PHE A 200 -20.05 -13.79 -5.51
N GLU A 201 -20.63 -13.14 -6.52
CA GLU A 201 -22.07 -12.87 -6.60
C GLU A 201 -22.80 -13.99 -7.32
N LYS A 202 -23.88 -14.49 -6.69
CA LYS A 202 -24.75 -15.49 -7.30
C LYS A 202 -25.67 -14.82 -8.30
N THR A 203 -25.76 -15.38 -9.50
CA THR A 203 -26.70 -14.97 -10.54
C THR A 203 -28.10 -15.59 -10.34
N GLU A 204 -29.05 -15.25 -11.21
CA GLU A 204 -30.40 -15.85 -11.18
C GLU A 204 -30.39 -17.36 -11.47
N ALA A 205 -29.41 -17.85 -12.23
CA ALA A 205 -29.29 -19.26 -12.57
C ALA A 205 -28.75 -20.08 -11.39
N GLU A 206 -29.22 -21.33 -11.29
CA GLU A 206 -28.82 -22.22 -10.20
C GLU A 206 -27.31 -22.49 -10.23
N ASN A 207 -26.66 -22.27 -9.07
CA ASN A 207 -25.22 -22.41 -8.87
C ASN A 207 -24.32 -21.65 -9.86
N ALA A 208 -24.83 -20.59 -10.48
CA ALA A 208 -24.08 -19.74 -11.40
C ALA A 208 -23.64 -18.45 -10.70
N TYR A 209 -22.36 -18.10 -10.84
CA TYR A 209 -21.71 -17.02 -10.10
C TYR A 209 -20.82 -16.17 -10.99
N LYS A 210 -20.59 -14.95 -10.54
CA LYS A 210 -19.69 -13.95 -11.13
C LYS A 210 -18.79 -13.33 -10.07
N ILE A 211 -17.66 -12.77 -10.50
CA ILE A 211 -16.75 -11.99 -9.65
C ILE A 211 -16.93 -10.53 -9.99
N ILE A 212 -17.53 -9.80 -9.06
CA ILE A 212 -17.92 -8.40 -9.28
C ILE A 212 -17.11 -7.52 -8.33
N GLU A 213 -16.51 -6.45 -8.82
CA GLU A 213 -15.89 -5.45 -7.94
C GLU A 213 -16.94 -4.83 -7.00
N LYS A 214 -16.65 -4.81 -5.70
CA LYS A 214 -17.59 -4.31 -4.68
C LYS A 214 -17.98 -2.85 -4.93
N ILE A 215 -17.03 -2.06 -5.43
CA ILE A 215 -17.23 -0.66 -5.82
C ILE A 215 -17.22 -0.61 -7.34
N GLY A 216 -18.20 0.07 -7.95
CA GLY A 216 -18.31 0.21 -9.40
C GLY A 216 -19.00 -0.95 -10.11
N GLY A 217 -19.02 -2.15 -9.53
CA GLY A 217 -19.77 -3.29 -10.08
C GLY A 217 -19.16 -3.87 -11.35
N TYR A 218 -17.86 -3.67 -11.58
CA TYR A 218 -17.18 -4.19 -12.76
C TYR A 218 -17.07 -5.72 -12.70
N ASP A 219 -17.45 -6.39 -13.79
CA ASP A 219 -17.41 -7.84 -13.91
C ASP A 219 -15.99 -8.30 -14.29
N ARG A 220 -15.31 -8.98 -13.35
CA ARG A 220 -13.97 -9.55 -13.53
C ARG A 220 -14.00 -11.06 -13.78
N THR A 221 -15.18 -11.63 -14.05
CA THR A 221 -15.32 -13.08 -14.24
C THR A 221 -14.51 -13.57 -15.44
N GLU A 222 -14.36 -12.77 -16.50
CA GLU A 222 -13.51 -13.13 -17.65
C GLU A 222 -12.03 -13.28 -17.29
N GLU A 223 -11.54 -12.48 -16.33
CA GLU A 223 -10.14 -12.49 -15.93
C GLU A 223 -9.79 -13.73 -15.09
N PHE A 224 -10.71 -14.17 -14.22
CA PHE A 224 -10.42 -15.21 -13.21
C PHE A 224 -11.22 -16.50 -13.36
N GLY A 225 -12.25 -16.51 -14.20
CA GLY A 225 -13.20 -17.62 -14.29
C GLY A 225 -12.54 -18.96 -14.63
N SER A 226 -11.63 -18.97 -15.61
CA SER A 226 -10.89 -20.18 -15.98
C SER A 226 -9.97 -20.64 -14.85
N LEU A 227 -9.22 -19.72 -14.22
CA LEU A 227 -8.32 -20.04 -13.12
C LEU A 227 -9.06 -20.64 -11.91
N ILE A 228 -10.25 -20.12 -11.61
CA ILE A 228 -11.10 -20.63 -10.53
C ILE A 228 -11.69 -22.00 -10.87
N ALA A 229 -12.13 -22.20 -12.12
CA ALA A 229 -12.65 -23.49 -12.56
C ALA A 229 -11.56 -24.58 -12.50
N ASP A 230 -10.37 -24.28 -13.01
CA ASP A 230 -9.24 -25.21 -13.07
C ASP A 230 -8.72 -25.61 -11.67
N GLY A 231 -8.77 -24.67 -10.71
CA GLY A 231 -8.26 -24.85 -9.34
C GLY A 231 -9.32 -24.90 -8.25
N ALA A 232 -10.58 -25.22 -8.58
CA ALA A 232 -11.74 -24.98 -7.71
C ALA A 232 -11.58 -25.54 -6.28
N ALA A 233 -11.05 -26.76 -6.12
CA ALA A 233 -10.88 -27.37 -4.81
C ALA A 233 -9.83 -26.64 -3.95
N GLU A 234 -8.82 -26.06 -4.58
CA GLU A 234 -7.75 -25.34 -3.92
C GLU A 234 -8.07 -23.88 -3.65
N VAL A 235 -8.84 -23.21 -4.51
CA VAL A 235 -9.07 -21.75 -4.44
C VAL A 235 -10.43 -21.37 -3.86
N MET A 236 -11.37 -22.30 -3.76
CA MET A 236 -12.70 -22.07 -3.23
C MET A 236 -12.94 -22.81 -1.91
N ASN A 237 -13.70 -22.18 -1.02
CA ASN A 237 -14.36 -22.81 0.09
C ASN A 237 -15.71 -23.40 -0.36
N ASN A 238 -16.15 -24.45 0.34
CA ASN A 238 -17.49 -25.02 0.19
C ASN A 238 -17.86 -25.47 -1.24
N THR A 239 -16.85 -25.80 -2.04
CA THR A 239 -16.99 -26.18 -3.45
C THR A 239 -16.36 -27.55 -3.70
N THR A 240 -17.02 -28.37 -4.51
CA THR A 240 -16.52 -29.68 -4.94
C THR A 240 -15.79 -29.56 -6.28
N SER A 241 -16.40 -28.84 -7.22
CA SER A 241 -15.83 -28.51 -8.53
C SER A 241 -16.48 -27.24 -9.08
N ALA A 242 -15.87 -26.64 -10.09
CA ALA A 242 -16.45 -25.54 -10.84
C ALA A 242 -16.13 -25.69 -12.34
N SER A 243 -16.94 -25.06 -13.17
CA SER A 243 -16.72 -24.92 -14.61
C SER A 243 -16.90 -23.47 -15.02
N TYR A 244 -16.19 -23.03 -16.04
CA TYR A 244 -16.31 -21.68 -16.59
C TYR A 244 -16.67 -21.75 -18.08
N ALA A 245 -17.79 -21.12 -18.44
CA ALA A 245 -18.26 -20.99 -19.81
C ALA A 245 -19.11 -19.72 -19.94
N ASP A 246 -19.07 -19.08 -21.11
CA ASP A 246 -19.91 -17.94 -21.47
C ASP A 246 -19.93 -16.80 -20.41
N GLY A 247 -18.78 -16.53 -19.79
CA GLY A 247 -18.65 -15.46 -18.79
C GLY A 247 -19.27 -15.80 -17.42
N VAL A 248 -19.54 -17.07 -17.12
CA VAL A 248 -20.18 -17.52 -15.88
C VAL A 248 -19.40 -18.67 -15.25
N ILE A 249 -19.24 -18.63 -13.93
CA ILE A 249 -18.68 -19.72 -13.13
C ILE A 249 -19.84 -20.55 -12.57
N THR A 250 -19.98 -21.79 -13.01
CA THR A 250 -20.94 -22.75 -12.46
C THR A 250 -20.28 -23.63 -11.43
N ILE A 251 -20.89 -23.79 -10.25
CA ILE A 251 -20.28 -24.44 -9.10
C ILE A 251 -21.07 -25.68 -8.69
N VAL A 252 -20.36 -26.70 -8.21
CA VAL A 252 -20.97 -27.80 -7.46
C VAL A 252 -20.73 -27.56 -5.97
N PRO A 253 -21.67 -26.95 -5.23
CA PRO A 253 -21.46 -26.61 -3.83
C PRO A 253 -21.45 -27.87 -2.93
N LYS A 254 -20.78 -27.78 -1.79
CA LYS A 254 -20.92 -28.76 -0.71
C LYS A 254 -22.26 -28.53 0.00
N ALA A 255 -22.93 -29.61 0.40
CA ALA A 255 -24.27 -29.55 0.98
C ALA A 255 -24.34 -28.61 2.19
N GLY A 256 -25.27 -27.66 2.15
CA GLY A 256 -25.57 -26.75 3.27
C GLY A 256 -24.57 -25.59 3.47
N ALA A 257 -23.67 -25.32 2.53
CA ALA A 257 -22.66 -24.27 2.67
C ALA A 257 -22.61 -23.32 1.47
N VAL A 258 -22.30 -22.04 1.72
CA VAL A 258 -22.20 -21.01 0.68
C VAL A 258 -20.78 -21.01 0.09
N PRO A 259 -20.63 -21.14 -1.24
CA PRO A 259 -19.34 -21.01 -1.90
C PRO A 259 -18.72 -19.62 -1.69
N SER A 260 -17.41 -19.59 -1.48
CA SER A 260 -16.61 -18.36 -1.43
C SER A 260 -15.18 -18.64 -1.88
N LEU A 261 -14.48 -17.62 -2.32
CA LEU A 261 -13.04 -17.62 -2.56
C LEU A 261 -12.29 -17.79 -1.22
N LYS A 262 -11.14 -18.44 -1.28
CA LYS A 262 -10.18 -18.47 -0.17
C LYS A 262 -9.43 -17.15 -0.05
N SER A 263 -8.55 -17.07 0.95
CA SER A 263 -7.74 -15.89 1.21
C SER A 263 -6.82 -15.55 0.03
N PRO A 264 -6.44 -14.27 -0.12
CA PRO A 264 -5.56 -13.82 -1.21
C PRO A 264 -4.23 -14.58 -1.28
N SER A 265 -3.70 -15.05 -0.15
CA SER A 265 -2.47 -15.84 -0.08
C SER A 265 -2.60 -17.18 -0.81
N VAL A 266 -3.71 -17.88 -0.61
CA VAL A 266 -4.02 -19.16 -1.27
C VAL A 266 -4.34 -18.95 -2.76
N LEU A 267 -5.06 -17.86 -3.08
CA LEU A 267 -5.34 -17.50 -4.48
C LEU A 267 -4.03 -17.22 -5.25
N PHE A 268 -3.09 -16.53 -4.61
CA PHE A 268 -1.81 -16.15 -5.19
C PHE A 268 -0.98 -17.36 -5.63
N GLU A 269 -0.97 -18.44 -4.84
CA GLU A 269 -0.28 -19.70 -5.18
C GLU A 269 -0.78 -20.34 -6.48
N LYS A 270 -2.04 -20.06 -6.85
CA LYS A 270 -2.67 -20.55 -8.09
C LYS A 270 -2.67 -19.52 -9.22
N GLY A 271 -1.93 -18.42 -9.05
CA GLY A 271 -1.82 -17.37 -10.05
C GLY A 271 -3.02 -16.42 -10.13
N ILE A 272 -3.97 -16.53 -9.19
CA ILE A 272 -5.07 -15.57 -9.04
C ILE A 272 -4.56 -14.43 -8.16
N ARG A 273 -4.47 -13.23 -8.72
CA ARG A 273 -3.81 -12.09 -8.08
C ARG A 273 -4.69 -10.84 -8.15
N GLY A 274 -4.54 -9.94 -7.19
CA GLY A 274 -5.13 -8.60 -7.24
C GLY A 274 -6.59 -8.51 -6.81
N ILE A 275 -7.12 -9.54 -6.15
CA ILE A 275 -8.49 -9.56 -5.61
C ILE A 275 -8.55 -10.11 -4.19
N GLU A 276 -9.51 -9.63 -3.42
CA GLU A 276 -9.91 -10.18 -2.13
C GLU A 276 -11.43 -10.26 -2.08
N GLN A 277 -11.98 -11.43 -1.74
CA GLN A 277 -13.42 -11.50 -1.52
C GLN A 277 -13.79 -10.78 -0.22
N VAL A 278 -14.75 -9.88 -0.31
CA VAL A 278 -15.42 -9.26 0.82
C VAL A 278 -16.89 -9.70 0.88
N ALA A 279 -17.48 -9.61 2.06
CA ALA A 279 -18.89 -9.88 2.29
C ALA A 279 -19.82 -8.83 1.65
#